data_AF-K7P846-F1
#
_entry.id   AF-K7P846-F1
#
_cell.length_a   1.000
_cell.length_b   1.000
_cell.length_c   1.000
_cell.angle_alpha   90.00
_cell.angle_beta   90.00
_cell.angle_gamma   90.00
#
_symmetry.space_group_name_H-M   'P 1'
#
loop_
_entity.id
_entity.type
_entity.pdbx_description
1 polymer ?
#
loop_
_entity_poly.entity_id
_entity_poly.type
_entity_poly.pdbx_seq_one_letter_code
_entity_poly.pdbx_strand_id
1 'polypeptide(L)'
;QNVAMVFFRIHSPDSGFTLTVKKQHNPMPCNIMSQSPEGSFTMVMPHHHWNCSFSIIYPVELQLTELSLGQAKSNELSPQRPMRWGCTGSGDYVELLGGNGVDTSKMYPMADLCFSPSGLTQMRMGCDNSVVRLVSQRN
;
A
#
# COMPACT_ATOMS: atom_id res chain seq x y z
N GLN A 1 -6.28 7.66 -10.72
CA GLN A 1 -6.83 8.44 -9.58
C GLN A 1 -5.61 9.00 -8.86
N ASN A 2 -5.49 10.33 -8.78
CA ASN A 2 -4.35 10.99 -8.14
C ASN A 2 -4.94 11.79 -6.98
N VAL A 3 -4.35 11.66 -5.79
CA VAL A 3 -4.76 12.42 -4.60
C VAL A 3 -3.66 13.39 -4.24
N ALA A 4 -4.05 14.61 -3.90
CA ALA A 4 -3.15 15.65 -3.39
C ALA A 4 -3.73 16.18 -2.09
N MET A 5 -2.91 16.23 -1.05
CA MET A 5 -3.25 16.83 0.23
C MET A 5 -2.48 18.15 0.34
N VAL A 6 -3.19 19.26 0.57
CA VAL A 6 -2.59 20.59 0.64
C VAL A 6 -2.72 21.10 2.07
N PHE A 7 -1.60 21.16 2.78
CA PHE A 7 -1.49 21.85 4.06
C PHE A 7 -0.88 23.22 3.83
N PHE A 8 -1.52 24.26 4.33
CA PHE A 8 -1.00 25.62 4.27
C PHE A 8 -1.25 26.32 5.60
N ARG A 9 -0.34 27.22 5.96
CA ARG A 9 -0.47 28.08 7.13
C ARG A 9 -0.48 29.53 6.67
N ILE A 10 -1.60 30.21 6.86
CA ILE A 10 -1.74 31.65 6.58
C ILE A 10 -1.15 32.41 7.76
N HIS A 11 -0.16 33.28 7.50
CA HIS A 11 0.56 34.03 8.54
C HIS A 11 0.06 35.48 8.66
N SER A 12 -0.53 36.05 7.61
CA SER A 12 -1.13 37.39 7.61
C SER A 12 -2.54 37.39 6.99
N PRO A 13 -3.44 38.29 7.44
CA PRO A 13 -4.85 38.34 7.00
C PRO A 13 -5.07 38.45 5.49
N ASP A 14 -4.08 38.98 4.76
CA ASP A 14 -4.15 39.21 3.30
C ASP A 14 -3.29 38.22 2.48
N SER A 15 -2.66 37.24 3.14
CA SER A 15 -1.87 36.21 2.46
C SER A 15 -2.77 35.05 1.99
N GLY A 16 -2.61 34.64 0.74
CA GLY A 16 -3.34 33.53 0.15
C GLY A 16 -2.49 32.80 -0.88
N PHE A 17 -3.03 31.73 -1.43
CA PHE A 17 -2.42 30.97 -2.52
C PHE A 17 -3.52 30.52 -3.49
N THR A 18 -3.15 30.35 -4.75
CA THR A 18 -4.01 29.78 -5.78
C THR A 18 -3.45 28.44 -6.19
N LEU A 19 -4.27 27.39 -6.13
CA LEU A 19 -3.92 26.06 -6.58
C LEU A 19 -4.56 25.79 -7.94
N THR A 20 -3.74 25.55 -8.96
CA THR A 20 -4.21 25.13 -10.28
C THR A 20 -3.97 23.63 -10.45
N VAL A 21 -5.04 22.86 -10.62
CA VAL A 21 -4.98 21.40 -10.74
C VAL A 21 -5.24 20.99 -12.19
N LYS A 22 -4.28 20.31 -12.81
CA LYS A 22 -4.45 19.66 -14.12
C LYS A 22 -4.58 18.16 -13.94
N LYS A 23 -5.71 17.61 -14.37
CA LYS A 23 -5.91 16.15 -14.38
C LYS A 23 -5.27 15.56 -15.63
N GLN A 24 -4.32 14.66 -15.44
CA GLN A 24 -3.79 13.82 -16.52
C GLN A 24 -4.48 12.46 -16.49
N HIS A 25 -4.81 11.94 -17.67
CA HIS A 25 -5.35 10.59 -17.78
C HIS A 25 -4.23 9.59 -17.47
N ASN A 26 -4.40 8.82 -16.39
CA ASN A 26 -3.53 7.70 -16.06
C ASN A 26 -4.35 6.40 -16.16
N PRO A 27 -4.18 5.62 -17.25
CA PRO A 27 -4.94 4.39 -17.46
C PRO A 27 -4.57 3.27 -16.48
N MET A 28 -3.41 3.35 -15.83
CA MET A 28 -2.93 2.37 -14.84
C MET A 28 -2.57 3.08 -13.53
N PRO A 29 -3.57 3.48 -12.73
CA PRO A 29 -3.32 4.17 -11.47
C PRO A 29 -2.61 3.26 -10.46
N CYS A 30 -1.57 3.81 -9.85
CA CYS A 30 -0.70 3.17 -8.87
C CYS A 30 -0.42 4.24 -7.79
N ASN A 31 -0.19 3.85 -6.54
CA ASN A 31 -0.11 4.78 -5.38
C ASN A 31 -1.44 5.49 -5.09
N ILE A 32 -2.47 4.67 -4.89
CA ILE A 32 -3.84 5.14 -4.62
C ILE A 32 -3.97 5.47 -3.13
N MET A 33 -4.85 6.42 -2.79
CA MET A 33 -5.19 6.75 -1.41
C MET A 33 -6.66 6.41 -1.14
N SER A 34 -6.94 5.82 0.01
CA SER A 34 -8.31 5.53 0.43
C SER A 34 -9.12 6.81 0.59
N GLN A 35 -10.36 6.78 0.12
CA GLN A 35 -11.29 7.89 0.26
C GLN A 35 -12.08 7.82 1.57
N SER A 36 -12.16 6.63 2.18
CA SER A 36 -12.90 6.34 3.41
C SER A 36 -12.07 5.50 4.39
N PRO A 37 -12.38 5.55 5.71
CA PRO A 37 -11.75 4.67 6.70
C PRO A 37 -12.25 3.22 6.61
N GLU A 38 -13.37 3.00 5.91
CA GLU A 38 -14.04 1.71 5.78
C GLU A 38 -14.14 1.30 4.31
N GLY A 39 -14.03 0.01 4.02
CA GLY A 39 -14.24 -0.54 2.69
C GLY A 39 -13.41 -1.81 2.44
N SER A 40 -13.72 -2.46 1.31
CA SER A 40 -12.98 -3.61 0.80
C SER A 40 -12.32 -3.23 -0.52
N PHE A 41 -11.02 -3.48 -0.62
CA PHE A 41 -10.22 -3.08 -1.76
C PHE A 41 -9.40 -4.26 -2.27
N THR A 42 -9.33 -4.39 -3.59
CA THR A 42 -8.50 -5.40 -4.25
C THR A 42 -7.44 -4.67 -5.06
N MET A 43 -6.16 -4.89 -4.71
CA MET A 43 -5.04 -4.42 -5.51
C MET A 43 -4.66 -5.53 -6.51
N VAL A 44 -4.72 -5.21 -7.79
CA VAL A 44 -4.31 -6.13 -8.88
C VAL A 44 -3.24 -5.44 -9.71
N MET A 45 -2.14 -6.15 -9.95
CA MET A 45 -1.04 -5.66 -10.77
C MET A 45 -0.89 -6.54 -12.02
N PRO A 46 -1.59 -6.19 -13.12
CA PRO A 46 -1.50 -6.96 -14.35
C PRO A 46 -0.22 -6.59 -15.14
N HIS A 47 0.52 -7.62 -15.56
CA HIS A 47 1.53 -7.58 -16.64
C HIS A 47 2.79 -6.72 -16.47
N HIS A 48 2.94 -5.92 -15.42
CA HIS A 48 4.13 -5.08 -15.23
C HIS A 48 4.70 -5.13 -13.81
N HIS A 49 6.04 -5.10 -13.72
CA HIS A 49 6.82 -5.13 -12.49
C HIS A 49 6.98 -3.73 -11.87
N TRP A 50 5.87 -3.13 -11.43
CA TRP A 50 5.90 -1.84 -10.72
C TRP A 50 5.70 -2.03 -9.22
N ASN A 51 6.10 -1.04 -8.43
CA ASN A 51 5.72 -0.98 -7.03
C ASN A 51 4.46 -0.14 -6.91
N CYS A 52 3.37 -0.72 -6.40
CA CYS A 52 2.11 0.00 -6.19
C CYS A 52 1.68 0.01 -4.75
N SER A 53 1.22 1.17 -4.28
CA SER A 53 0.71 1.32 -2.94
C SER A 53 -0.77 1.70 -2.88
N PHE A 54 -1.38 1.37 -1.75
CA PHE A 54 -2.67 1.84 -1.30
C PHE A 54 -2.49 2.46 0.09
N SER A 55 -2.62 3.77 0.18
CA SER A 55 -2.38 4.56 1.39
C SER A 55 -3.70 4.89 2.09
N ILE A 56 -3.75 4.71 3.39
CA ILE A 56 -4.93 4.95 4.23
C ILE A 56 -4.53 5.99 5.27
N ILE A 57 -5.13 7.17 5.18
CA ILE A 57 -4.83 8.34 6.02
C ILE A 57 -5.74 8.43 7.26
N TYR A 58 -6.31 7.29 7.63
CA TYR A 58 -7.21 7.15 8.75
C TYR A 58 -6.67 6.05 9.65
N PRO A 59 -6.84 6.16 10.98
CA PRO A 59 -6.56 5.04 11.87
C PRO A 59 -7.55 3.92 11.58
N VAL A 60 -7.06 2.78 11.11
CA VAL A 60 -7.88 1.64 10.68
C VAL A 60 -7.34 0.32 11.19
N GLU A 61 -8.22 -0.68 11.28
CA GLU A 61 -7.84 -2.07 11.40
C GLU A 61 -7.84 -2.71 10.01
N LEU A 62 -6.72 -3.32 9.62
CA LEU A 62 -6.58 -3.93 8.31
C LEU A 62 -6.90 -5.41 8.39
N GLN A 63 -7.68 -5.90 7.44
CA GLN A 63 -7.93 -7.32 7.27
C GLN A 63 -7.49 -7.75 5.88
N LEU A 64 -6.44 -8.57 5.82
CA LEU A 64 -6.00 -9.20 4.59
C LEU A 64 -6.80 -10.49 4.40
N THR A 65 -7.65 -10.50 3.37
CA THR A 65 -8.56 -11.61 3.08
C THR A 65 -7.93 -12.64 2.15
N GLU A 66 -7.24 -12.17 1.13
CA GLU A 66 -6.59 -12.99 0.10
C GLU A 66 -5.33 -12.29 -0.39
N LEU A 67 -4.26 -13.07 -0.60
CA LEU A 67 -3.04 -12.60 -1.23
C LEU A 67 -2.54 -13.69 -2.19
N SER A 68 -2.44 -13.31 -3.45
CA SER A 68 -1.90 -14.13 -4.53
C SER A 68 -0.78 -13.37 -5.22
N LEU A 69 0.43 -13.94 -5.20
CA LEU A 69 1.61 -13.39 -5.83
C LEU A 69 2.07 -14.32 -6.95
N GLY A 70 2.50 -13.74 -8.07
CA GLY A 70 3.00 -14.50 -9.22
C GLY A 70 4.22 -15.33 -8.82
N GLN A 71 4.17 -16.64 -9.11
CA GLN A 71 5.17 -17.67 -8.78
C GLN A 71 6.46 -17.17 -8.12
N ALA A 72 6.52 -17.26 -6.79
CA ALA A 72 7.80 -17.50 -6.13
C ALA A 72 8.38 -18.76 -6.79
N LYS A 73 9.52 -18.65 -7.47
CA LYS A 73 10.22 -19.79 -8.07
C LYS A 73 10.58 -20.78 -6.95
N SER A 74 9.70 -21.73 -6.71
CA SER A 74 9.99 -22.92 -5.93
C SER A 74 9.24 -24.04 -6.62
N ASN A 75 9.98 -24.93 -7.27
CA ASN A 75 9.53 -26.25 -7.68
C ASN A 75 9.16 -27.10 -6.46
N GLU A 76 8.12 -26.69 -5.72
CA GLU A 76 7.52 -27.51 -4.67
C GLU A 76 6.02 -27.24 -4.67
N LEU A 77 5.29 -28.12 -5.36
CA LEU A 77 3.88 -28.37 -5.04
C LEU A 77 3.81 -28.79 -3.57
N SER A 78 3.65 -27.82 -2.68
CA SER A 78 3.28 -28.07 -1.28
C SER A 78 1.98 -27.32 -1.00
N PRO A 79 0.86 -28.03 -0.78
CA PRO A 79 -0.39 -27.40 -0.41
C PRO A 79 -0.22 -26.80 0.99
N GLN A 80 -0.58 -25.52 1.14
CA GLN A 80 -0.65 -24.79 2.42
C GLN A 80 0.69 -24.57 3.13
N ARG A 81 1.49 -23.61 2.64
CA ARG A 81 2.55 -23.01 3.47
C ARG A 81 1.94 -21.91 4.35
N PRO A 82 2.29 -21.85 5.65
CA PRO A 82 1.83 -20.79 6.55
C PRO A 82 2.35 -19.42 6.08
N MET A 83 1.70 -18.36 6.57
CA MET A 83 2.09 -16.97 6.34
C MET A 83 3.58 -16.79 6.61
N ARG A 84 4.35 -16.40 5.60
CA ARG A 84 5.78 -16.15 5.75
C ARG A 84 6.03 -14.67 5.89
N TRP A 85 6.61 -14.29 7.03
CA TRP A 85 7.16 -12.96 7.29
C TRP A 85 8.67 -12.96 6.98
N GLY A 86 9.27 -11.81 6.73
CA GLY A 86 10.69 -11.71 6.36
C GLY A 86 10.92 -12.13 4.91
N CYS A 87 10.22 -11.45 4.03
CA CYS A 87 10.00 -11.79 2.63
C CYS A 87 10.79 -10.91 1.65
N THR A 88 11.27 -9.78 2.16
CA THR A 88 12.15 -8.86 1.46
C THR A 88 13.32 -9.61 0.81
N GLY A 89 13.43 -9.52 -0.52
CA GLY A 89 14.53 -10.14 -1.28
C GLY A 89 14.24 -11.53 -1.85
N SER A 90 13.06 -12.11 -1.60
CA SER A 90 12.70 -13.46 -2.08
C SER A 90 11.79 -13.49 -3.32
N GLY A 91 11.53 -12.34 -3.93
CA GLY A 91 10.63 -12.19 -5.07
C GLY A 91 9.67 -11.02 -4.88
N ASP A 92 8.48 -11.14 -5.49
CA ASP A 92 7.39 -10.19 -5.25
C ASP A 92 6.84 -10.40 -3.84
N TYR A 93 6.49 -9.32 -3.15
CA TYR A 93 5.95 -9.36 -1.78
C TYR A 93 5.01 -8.18 -1.52
N VAL A 94 4.15 -8.31 -0.52
CA VAL A 94 3.36 -7.21 0.03
C VAL A 94 4.03 -6.71 1.29
N GLU A 95 4.11 -5.40 1.44
CA GLU A 95 4.66 -4.73 2.58
C GLU A 95 3.61 -3.83 3.23
N LEU A 96 3.58 -3.83 4.55
CA LEU A 96 2.71 -3.01 5.37
C LEU A 96 3.57 -1.94 6.05
N LEU A 97 3.28 -0.68 5.77
CA LEU A 97 3.96 0.46 6.35
C LEU A 97 3.02 1.22 7.28
N GLY A 98 3.56 1.78 8.37
CA GLY A 98 2.83 2.66 9.28
C GLY A 98 3.65 3.91 9.59
N GLY A 99 2.96 5.04 9.77
CA GLY A 99 3.60 6.28 10.22
C GLY A 99 2.63 7.45 10.32
N ASN A 100 3.16 8.62 10.67
CA ASN A 100 2.34 9.83 10.91
C ASN A 100 2.32 10.79 9.70
N GLY A 101 3.16 10.54 8.69
CA GLY A 101 3.24 11.33 7.46
C GLY A 101 2.61 10.62 6.27
N VAL A 102 2.57 11.27 5.11
CA VAL A 102 2.13 10.68 3.83
C VAL A 102 3.29 10.24 2.93
N ASP A 103 4.52 10.61 3.30
CA ASP A 103 5.75 10.23 2.61
C ASP A 103 6.12 8.77 2.98
N THR A 104 5.81 7.84 2.07
CA THR A 104 6.01 6.40 2.28
C THR A 104 7.48 6.01 2.44
N SER A 105 8.42 6.82 1.97
CA SER A 105 9.86 6.57 2.16
C SER A 105 10.33 6.75 3.60
N LYS A 106 9.55 7.46 4.42
CA LYS A 106 9.82 7.74 5.84
C LYS A 106 8.94 6.95 6.80
N MET A 107 8.09 6.08 6.27
CA MET A 107 7.23 5.22 7.08
C MET A 107 8.00 4.01 7.61
N TYR A 108 7.54 3.49 8.74
CA TYR A 108 8.14 2.32 9.36
C TYR A 108 7.55 1.03 8.75
N PRO A 109 8.39 0.09 8.26
CA PRO A 109 7.92 -1.20 7.76
C PRO A 109 7.47 -2.07 8.93
N MET A 110 6.18 -2.30 9.03
CA MET A 110 5.56 -3.08 10.09
C MET A 110 5.59 -4.58 9.80
N ALA A 111 5.39 -4.98 8.54
CA ALA A 111 5.45 -6.37 8.11
C ALA A 111 5.68 -6.50 6.60
N ASP A 112 6.19 -7.65 6.17
CA ASP A 112 6.33 -8.05 4.78
C ASP A 112 5.84 -9.50 4.56
N LEU A 113 5.21 -9.78 3.41
CA LEU A 113 4.37 -10.95 3.20
C LEU A 113 4.56 -11.51 1.77
N CYS A 114 4.96 -12.78 1.65
CA CYS A 114 5.12 -13.46 0.33
C CYS A 114 4.01 -14.49 0.03
N PHE A 115 3.37 -15.01 1.07
CA PHE A 115 2.45 -16.13 0.95
C PHE A 115 1.28 -15.92 1.90
N SER A 116 0.06 -16.04 1.39
CA SER A 116 -1.11 -16.22 2.24
C SER A 116 -1.31 -17.72 2.47
N PRO A 117 -1.45 -18.19 3.72
CA PRO A 117 -2.29 -19.35 3.94
C PRO A 117 -3.74 -18.93 3.63
N SER A 118 -4.58 -19.89 3.30
CA SER A 118 -6.03 -19.71 3.30
C SER A 118 -6.47 -19.30 4.72
N GLY A 119 -6.66 -18.00 4.96
CA GLY A 119 -7.04 -17.48 6.27
C GLY A 119 -7.00 -15.95 6.36
N LEU A 120 -8.01 -15.39 7.03
CA LEU A 120 -8.12 -13.95 7.33
C LEU A 120 -7.01 -13.55 8.31
N THR A 121 -6.11 -12.67 7.90
CA THR A 121 -5.14 -12.06 8.83
C THR A 121 -5.61 -10.66 9.19
N GLN A 122 -6.00 -10.47 10.46
CA GLN A 122 -6.36 -9.18 11.02
C GLN A 122 -5.11 -8.55 11.63
N MET A 123 -4.78 -7.34 11.19
CA MET A 123 -3.62 -6.58 11.65
C MET A 123 -4.07 -5.21 12.12
N ARG A 124 -3.81 -4.94 13.41
CA ARG A 124 -4.08 -3.64 14.02
C ARG A 124 -2.94 -2.70 13.71
N MET A 125 -3.23 -1.66 12.95
CA MET A 125 -2.27 -0.60 12.67
C MET A 125 -2.42 0.47 13.75
N GLY A 126 -1.37 0.67 14.55
CA GLY A 126 -1.34 1.69 15.62
C GLY A 126 -0.84 3.06 15.16
N CYS A 127 -0.80 3.31 13.84
CA CYS A 127 -0.28 4.54 13.25
C CYS A 127 -1.40 5.39 12.66
N ASP A 128 -1.19 6.71 12.57
CA ASP A 128 -2.17 7.64 11.98
C ASP A 128 -2.45 7.30 10.51
N ASN A 129 -1.39 6.97 9.77
CA ASN A 129 -1.45 6.56 8.37
C ASN A 129 -0.85 5.15 8.21
N SER A 130 -1.47 4.38 7.34
CA SER A 130 -1.06 3.02 6.99
C SER A 130 -0.95 2.87 5.48
N VAL A 131 -0.04 2.02 4.99
CA VAL A 131 0.11 1.77 3.56
C VAL A 131 0.28 0.29 3.31
N VAL A 132 -0.49 -0.23 2.34
CA VAL A 132 -0.28 -1.56 1.76
C VAL A 132 0.46 -1.37 0.44
N ARG A 133 1.66 -1.92 0.31
CA ARG A 133 2.50 -1.77 -0.88
C ARG A 133 2.81 -3.15 -1.48
N LEU A 134 2.44 -3.35 -2.74
CA LEU A 134 2.94 -4.46 -3.53
C LEU A 134 4.30 -4.05 -4.12
N VAL A 135 5.33 -4.83 -3.82
CA VAL A 135 6.68 -4.64 -4.31
C VAL A 135 7.00 -5.74 -5.31
N SER A 136 7.38 -5.34 -6.53
CA SER A 136 7.91 -6.27 -7.52
C SER A 136 9.43 -6.12 -7.62
N GLN A 137 10.15 -7.25 -7.57
CA GLN A 137 11.62 -7.26 -7.60
C GLN A 137 12.21 -7.65 -8.96
N ARG A 138 11.38 -7.89 -9.97
CA ARG A 138 11.85 -8.17 -11.33
C ARG A 138 12.14 -6.84 -12.05
N ASN A 139 13.42 -6.60 -12.36
CA ASN A 139 13.86 -5.63 -13.35
C ASN A 139 13.63 -6.18 -14.76
#